data_AF-A0A357ME09-F1
#
_entry.id   AF-A0A357ME09-F1
#
_cell.length_a   1.000
_cell.length_b   1.000
_cell.length_c   1.000
_cell.angle_alpha   90.00
_cell.angle_beta   90.00
_cell.angle_gamma   90.00
#
_symmetry.space_group_name_H-M   'P 1'
#
loop_
_entity.id
_entity.type
_entity.pdbx_description
1 polymer ?
#
loop_
_entity_poly.entity_id
_entity_poly.type
_entity_poly.pdbx_seq_one_letter_code
_entity_poly.pdbx_strand_id
1 'polypeptide(L)'
;PELSSNLNKTELEQRAIKEINNQITETYMKGLKIHADVYRLSSIFYRGLPKEWNKLRDKGMIPLDSGSIDKIDIKVNLTSGGISKID
;
A
#
# COMPACT_ATOMS: atom_id res chain seq x y z
N PRO A 1 -26.40 -8.11 -23.48
CA PRO A 1 -25.76 -6.78 -23.66
C PRO A 1 -24.35 -6.83 -23.07
N GLU A 2 -23.37 -7.06 -23.93
CA GLU A 2 -21.97 -6.78 -23.58
C GLU A 2 -21.89 -5.29 -23.23
N LEU A 3 -21.67 -4.99 -21.96
CA LEU A 3 -21.37 -3.62 -21.53
C LEU A 3 -20.25 -3.11 -22.42
N SER A 4 -20.38 -1.89 -22.95
CA SER A 4 -19.35 -1.10 -23.62
C SER A 4 -17.96 -1.30 -22.99
N SER A 5 -17.21 -2.26 -23.50
CA SER A 5 -16.30 -3.10 -22.68
C SER A 5 -15.03 -2.40 -22.22
N ASN A 6 -14.59 -1.34 -22.91
CA ASN A 6 -13.33 -0.66 -22.63
C ASN A 6 -13.46 0.57 -21.72
N LEU A 7 -14.61 1.27 -21.74
CA LEU A 7 -14.86 2.41 -20.85
C LEU A 7 -15.11 1.97 -19.39
N ASN A 8 -15.49 0.70 -19.17
CA ASN A 8 -15.75 0.16 -17.83
C ASN A 8 -14.48 -0.40 -17.14
N LYS A 9 -13.60 -1.13 -17.86
CA LYS A 9 -12.46 -1.82 -17.25
C LYS A 9 -11.45 -0.85 -16.63
N THR A 10 -10.97 0.12 -17.41
CA THR A 10 -9.97 1.09 -16.93
C THR A 10 -10.52 1.90 -15.77
N GLU A 11 -11.79 2.31 -15.82
CA GLU A 11 -12.41 3.07 -14.74
C GLU A 11 -12.51 2.23 -13.45
N LEU A 12 -12.89 0.95 -13.55
CA LEU A 12 -12.91 0.03 -12.42
C LEU A 12 -11.50 -0.18 -11.83
N GLU A 13 -10.48 -0.34 -12.67
CA GLU A 13 -9.09 -0.45 -12.22
C GLU A 13 -8.64 0.83 -11.50
N GLN A 14 -8.97 2.01 -12.02
CA GLN A 14 -8.64 3.29 -11.36
C GLN A 14 -9.38 3.47 -10.03
N ARG A 15 -10.67 3.10 -9.95
CA ARG A 15 -11.44 3.10 -8.70
C ARG A 15 -10.84 2.14 -7.68
N ALA A 16 -10.43 0.95 -8.11
CA ALA A 16 -9.75 -0.02 -7.26
C ALA A 16 -8.39 0.49 -6.76
N ILE A 17 -7.57 1.09 -7.64
CA ILE A 17 -6.30 1.72 -7.26
C ILE A 17 -6.51 2.77 -6.17
N LYS A 18 -7.48 3.67 -6.36
CA LYS A 18 -7.79 4.72 -5.40
C LYS A 18 -8.21 4.15 -4.04
N GLU A 19 -9.10 3.16 -4.05
CA GLU A 19 -9.61 2.57 -2.81
C GLU A 19 -8.52 1.79 -2.06
N ILE A 20 -7.71 1.00 -2.76
CA ILE A 20 -6.57 0.30 -2.16
C ILE A 20 -5.58 1.31 -1.58
N ASN A 21 -5.28 2.40 -2.28
CA ASN A 21 -4.39 3.45 -1.78
C ASN A 21 -4.92 4.06 -0.47
N ASN A 22 -6.23 4.37 -0.43
CA ASN A 22 -6.87 4.90 0.77
C ASN A 22 -6.76 3.93 1.94
N GLN A 23 -7.04 2.65 1.71
CA GLN A 23 -6.98 1.62 2.74
C GLN A 23 -5.56 1.40 3.28
N ILE A 24 -4.54 1.38 2.41
CA ILE A 24 -3.13 1.30 2.80
C ILE A 24 -2.75 2.50 3.66
N THR A 25 -3.10 3.70 3.20
CA THR A 25 -2.79 4.96 3.90
C THR A 25 -3.49 5.01 5.26
N GLU A 26 -4.79 4.69 5.32
CA GLU A 26 -5.55 4.70 6.57
C GLU A 26 -5.01 3.66 7.57
N THR A 27 -4.68 2.46 7.09
CA THR A 27 -4.08 1.40 7.92
C THR A 27 -2.75 1.86 8.49
N TYR A 28 -1.90 2.48 7.68
CA TYR A 28 -0.63 3.05 8.13
C TYR A 28 -0.83 4.11 9.22
N MET A 29 -1.71 5.07 8.97
CA MET A 29 -2.01 6.16 9.91
C MET A 29 -2.61 5.64 11.22
N LYS A 30 -3.45 4.61 11.19
CA LYS A 30 -3.96 3.93 12.39
C LYS A 30 -2.83 3.21 13.14
N GLY A 31 -1.91 2.56 12.44
CA GLY A 31 -0.72 1.94 13.00
C GLY A 31 0.17 2.95 13.75
N LEU A 32 0.42 4.12 13.16
CA LEU A 32 1.21 5.19 13.80
C LEU A 32 0.61 5.64 15.14
N LYS A 33 -0.72 5.75 15.23
CA LYS A 33 -1.42 6.15 16.48
C LYS A 33 -1.19 5.19 17.64
N ILE A 34 -0.88 3.92 17.35
CA ILE A 34 -0.59 2.88 18.35
C ILE A 34 0.89 2.49 18.36
N HIS A 35 1.77 3.31 17.77
CA HIS A 35 3.20 3.07 17.66
C HIS A 35 3.57 1.73 16.98
N ALA A 36 2.76 1.30 16.01
CA ALA A 36 2.98 0.06 15.27
C ALA A 36 3.63 0.30 13.90
N ASP A 37 4.72 -0.42 13.63
CA ASP A 37 5.32 -0.53 12.29
C ASP A 37 4.60 -1.61 11.46
N VAL A 38 3.35 -1.31 11.08
CA VAL A 38 2.41 -2.27 10.45
C VAL A 38 2.92 -2.88 9.15
N TYR A 39 3.80 -2.18 8.43
CA TYR A 39 4.42 -2.64 7.18
C TYR A 39 5.89 -3.03 7.33
N ARG A 40 6.41 -3.06 8.56
CA ARG A 40 7.79 -3.46 8.89
C ARG A 40 8.85 -2.62 8.15
N LEU A 41 8.58 -1.35 7.90
CA LEU A 41 9.47 -0.41 7.22
C LEU A 41 10.84 -0.34 7.92
N SER A 42 10.84 -0.34 9.26
CA SER A 42 12.05 -0.33 10.08
C SER A 42 12.90 -1.57 9.81
N SER A 43 12.26 -2.74 9.70
CA SER A 43 12.95 -4.00 9.45
C SER A 43 13.62 -4.04 8.07
N ILE A 44 12.98 -3.45 7.06
CA ILE A 44 13.52 -3.30 5.72
C ILE A 44 14.71 -2.34 5.75
N PHE A 45 14.56 -1.18 6.39
CA PHE A 45 15.61 -0.17 6.51
C PHE A 45 16.85 -0.70 7.25
N TYR A 46 16.66 -1.43 8.36
CA TYR A 46 17.74 -2.07 9.10
C TYR A 46 18.58 -3.00 8.24
N ARG A 47 17.93 -3.86 7.43
CA ARG A 47 18.62 -4.82 6.56
C ARG A 47 19.30 -4.16 5.37
N GLY A 48 18.66 -3.17 4.77
CA GLY A 48 19.17 -2.50 3.56
C GLY A 48 20.27 -1.50 3.85
N LEU A 49 20.16 -0.76 4.95
CA LEU A 49 21.02 0.39 5.27
C LEU A 49 21.44 0.38 6.76
N PRO A 50 22.17 -0.65 7.23
CA PRO A 50 22.52 -0.79 8.65
C PRO A 50 23.36 0.38 9.20
N LYS A 51 24.16 1.05 8.35
CA LYS A 51 24.91 2.24 8.74
C LYS A 51 23.99 3.43 9.03
N GLU A 52 23.01 3.69 8.16
CA GLU A 52 22.06 4.79 8.35
C GLU A 52 21.09 4.49 9.48
N TRP A 53 20.69 3.21 9.64
CA TRP A 53 19.95 2.75 10.82
C TRP A 53 20.64 3.16 12.12
N ASN A 54 21.94 2.88 12.27
CA ASN A 54 22.66 3.19 13.49
C ASN A 54 22.76 4.70 13.76
N LYS A 55 22.69 5.55 12.73
CA LYS A 55 22.70 7.01 12.86
C LYS A 55 21.33 7.58 13.23
N LEU A 56 20.27 7.01 12.67
CA LEU A 56 18.92 7.58 12.73
C LEU A 56 18.02 6.93 13.79
N ARG A 57 18.37 5.74 14.29
CA ARG A 57 17.56 5.08 15.32
C ARG A 57 17.51 5.92 16.60
N ASP A 58 16.33 6.02 17.18
CA ASP A 58 16.12 6.53 18.52
C ASP A 58 15.58 5.41 19.42
N LYS A 59 16.18 5.24 20.60
CA LYS A 59 15.81 4.18 21.57
C LYS A 59 15.69 2.77 20.96
N GLY A 60 16.54 2.46 19.98
CA GLY A 60 16.58 1.14 19.32
C GLY A 60 15.55 0.93 18.22
N MET A 61 14.77 1.94 17.87
CA MET A 61 13.78 1.90 16.78
C MET A 61 14.00 3.06 15.81
N ILE A 62 13.49 2.92 14.59
CA ILE A 62 13.39 4.08 13.70
C ILE A 62 12.05 4.77 13.98
N PRO A 63 12.04 6.07 14.28
CA PRO A 63 10.78 6.79 14.41
C PRO A 63 10.10 6.82 13.05
N LEU A 64 8.87 6.32 13.02
CA LEU A 64 7.99 6.40 11.85
C LEU A 64 6.98 7.53 12.06
N ASP A 65 6.68 8.23 10.98
CA ASP A 65 5.75 9.35 10.91
C ASP A 65 4.92 9.29 9.63
N SER A 66 4.01 10.25 9.46
CA SER A 66 3.13 10.30 8.28
C SER A 66 3.89 10.44 6.95
N GLY A 67 5.16 10.87 6.97
CA GLY A 67 6.01 11.04 5.78
C GLY A 67 6.93 9.85 5.51
N SER A 68 6.93 8.80 6.34
CA SER A 68 7.86 7.68 6.15
C SER A 68 7.48 6.76 4.97
N ILE A 69 6.26 6.88 4.44
CA ILE A 69 5.87 6.32 3.14
C ILE A 69 5.85 7.46 2.12
N ASP A 70 6.86 7.51 1.26
CA ASP A 70 6.98 8.52 0.21
C ASP A 70 6.02 8.25 -0.97
N LYS A 71 5.97 7.00 -1.45
CA LYS A 71 5.15 6.61 -2.59
C LYS A 71 4.55 5.22 -2.42
N ILE A 72 3.27 5.10 -2.76
CA ILE A 72 2.58 3.81 -2.92
C ILE A 72 2.35 3.62 -4.42
N ASP A 73 2.97 2.60 -5.01
CA ASP A 73 2.77 2.22 -6.42
C ASP A 73 1.84 1.01 -6.50
N ILE A 74 0.66 1.20 -7.07
CA ILE A 74 -0.39 0.17 -7.15
C ILE A 74 -0.67 -0.13 -8.61
N LYS A 75 -0.60 -1.41 -8.97
CA LYS A 75 -0.97 -1.91 -10.29
C LYS A 75 -2.13 -2.88 -10.13
N VAL A 76 -3.27 -2.53 -10.72
CA VAL A 76 -4.44 -3.40 -10.79
C VAL A 76 -4.57 -3.90 -12.23
N ASN A 77 -4.77 -5.20 -12.39
CA ASN A 77 -5.12 -5.83 -13.66
C ASN A 77 -6.45 -6.56 -13.46
N LEU A 78 -7.54 -6.01 -13.99
CA LEU A 78 -8.85 -6.62 -13.91
C LEU A 78 -8.93 -7.78 -14.93
N THR A 79 -8.93 -9.00 -14.41
CA THR A 79 -8.93 -10.23 -15.23
C THR A 79 -10.33 -10.72 -15.58
N SER A 80 -11.35 -10.36 -14.81
CA SER A 80 -12.76 -10.71 -15.07
C SER A 80 -13.71 -9.73 -14.36
N GLY A 81 -14.91 -9.53 -14.93
CA GLY A 81 -16.01 -8.75 -14.32
C GLY A 81 -16.92 -9.55 -13.37
N GLY A 82 -16.56 -10.79 -13.04
CA GLY A 82 -17.23 -11.57 -11.99
C GLY A 82 -18.37 -12.49 -12.45
N ILE A 83 -18.70 -12.55 -13.74
CA ILE A 83 -19.49 -13.68 -14.28
C ILE A 83 -18.50 -14.80 -14.62
N SER A 84 -17.98 -15.46 -13.59
CA SER A 84 -17.44 -16.79 -13.79
C SER A 84 -18.64 -17.68 -14.16
N LYS A 85 -18.69 -18.17 -15.41
CA LYS A 85 -19.54 -19.33 -15.70
C LYS A 85 -19.09 -20.41 -14.73
N ILE A 86 -19.98 -20.76 -13.80
CA ILE A 86 -19.92 -22.02 -13.11
C ILE A 86 -20.31 -23.03 -14.21
N ASP A 87 -19.29 -23.63 -14.82
CA ASP A 87 -19.48 -24.84 -15.63
C ASP A 87 -19.66 -26.06 -14.71
#